data_AF-A0A6L9Q450-F1
#
_entry.id   AF-A0A6L9Q450-F1
#
_cell.length_a   1.000
_cell.length_b   1.000
_cell.length_c   1.000
_cell.angle_alpha   90.00
_cell.angle_beta   90.00
_cell.angle_gamma   90.00
#
_symmetry.space_group_name_H-M   'P 1'
#
loop_
_entity.id
_entity.type
_entity.pdbx_description
1 polymer ?
#
loop_
_entity_poly.entity_id
_entity_poly.type
_entity_poly.pdbx_seq_one_letter_code
_entity_poly.pdbx_strand_id
1 'polypeptide(L)'
;MKCSALFPVRIAAFVDGEGILWLPAGFDNSASHVCDPVSIQVLRAIALQPMPVMVPDGGSVDAVRVLLKAGLVKAVIPRPQRTVDGYEQLPAMVTEITHLGRMMLRRFPKP
;
A
#
# COMPACT_ATOMS: atom_id res chain seq x y z
N MET A 1 7.89 -24.85 -6.92
CA MET A 1 7.12 -24.28 -5.78
C MET A 1 6.12 -23.30 -6.37
N LYS A 2 4.82 -23.60 -6.29
CA LYS A 2 3.75 -22.76 -6.87
C LYS A 2 3.50 -21.57 -5.93
N CYS A 3 3.80 -20.36 -6.38
CA CYS A 3 3.38 -19.13 -5.71
C CYS A 3 1.88 -18.97 -5.94
N SER A 4 1.11 -19.20 -4.89
CA SER A 4 -0.35 -19.12 -4.90
C SER A 4 -0.81 -17.77 -4.32
N ALA A 5 -1.81 -17.19 -4.96
CA ALA A 5 -2.67 -16.08 -4.52
C ALA A 5 -2.13 -14.64 -4.66
N LEU A 6 -2.15 -14.22 -5.93
CA LEU A 6 -2.73 -12.97 -6.42
C LEU A 6 -3.76 -12.31 -5.48
N PHE A 7 -3.43 -11.13 -4.92
CA PHE A 7 -4.42 -10.15 -4.49
C PHE A 7 -4.07 -8.80 -5.12
N PRO A 8 -4.97 -8.20 -5.92
CA PRO A 8 -4.71 -6.90 -6.51
C PRO A 8 -4.64 -5.86 -5.40
N VAL A 9 -3.50 -5.18 -5.29
CA VAL A 9 -3.33 -4.00 -4.43
C VAL A 9 -4.24 -2.91 -5.00
N ARG A 10 -5.41 -2.72 -4.39
CA ARG A 10 -6.35 -1.65 -4.75
C ARG A 10 -6.05 -0.49 -3.82
N ILE A 11 -5.58 0.64 -4.33
CA ILE A 11 -5.34 1.84 -3.51
C ILE A 11 -6.34 2.91 -3.92
N ALA A 12 -7.00 3.53 -2.95
CA ALA A 12 -7.94 4.61 -3.19
C ALA A 12 -7.21 5.95 -3.07
N ALA A 13 -7.26 6.75 -4.14
CA ALA A 13 -6.90 8.16 -4.08
C ALA A 13 -8.14 8.97 -3.69
N PHE A 14 -8.06 9.74 -2.62
CA PHE A 14 -9.11 10.67 -2.24
C PHE A 14 -8.94 11.95 -3.07
N VAL A 15 -9.88 12.22 -3.97
CA VAL A 15 -9.95 13.48 -4.74
C VAL A 15 -11.12 14.29 -4.20
N ASP A 16 -10.84 15.57 -3.96
CA ASP A 16 -11.74 16.61 -3.45
C ASP A 16 -13.15 16.57 -4.08
N GLY A 17 -14.17 16.58 -3.23
CA GLY A 17 -15.54 17.01 -3.57
C GLY A 17 -16.43 16.07 -4.40
N GLU A 18 -15.92 15.28 -5.34
CA GLU A 18 -16.76 14.55 -6.31
C GLU A 18 -16.31 13.09 -6.51
N GLY A 19 -16.58 12.24 -5.51
CA GLY A 19 -16.60 10.78 -5.67
C GLY A 19 -15.25 10.06 -5.61
N ILE A 20 -15.32 8.77 -5.26
CA ILE A 20 -14.19 7.83 -5.23
C ILE A 20 -13.97 7.31 -6.64
N LEU A 21 -12.91 7.77 -7.33
CA LEU A 21 -12.51 7.20 -8.61
C LEU A 21 -11.71 5.91 -8.37
N TRP A 22 -12.33 4.77 -8.63
CA TRP A 22 -11.65 3.48 -8.65
C TRP A 22 -10.71 3.42 -9.85
N LEU A 23 -9.41 3.70 -9.67
CA LEU A 23 -8.45 3.36 -10.72
C LEU A 23 -8.41 1.84 -10.87
N PRO A 24 -8.49 1.29 -12.10
CA PRO A 24 -8.18 -0.09 -12.35
C PRO A 24 -6.66 -0.27 -12.18
N ALA A 25 -6.20 -0.50 -10.95
CA ALA A 25 -4.86 -1.04 -10.71
C ALA A 25 -4.86 -2.53 -11.07
N GLY A 26 -5.03 -2.83 -12.36
CA GLY A 26 -4.65 -4.11 -12.93
C GLY A 26 -3.13 -4.18 -12.96
N PHE A 27 -2.50 -4.50 -11.82
CA PHE A 27 -1.08 -4.77 -11.76
C PHE A 27 -0.88 -6.28 -11.98
N ASP A 28 -0.52 -6.64 -13.20
CA ASP A 28 -0.13 -7.98 -13.58
C ASP A 28 1.25 -8.30 -12.98
N ASN A 29 1.27 -9.07 -11.89
CA ASN A 29 2.50 -9.53 -11.22
C ASN A 29 3.27 -10.62 -12.01
N SER A 30 3.08 -10.72 -13.33
CA SER A 30 3.59 -11.81 -14.17
C SER A 30 4.98 -11.54 -14.78
N ALA A 31 5.56 -10.35 -14.61
CA ALA A 31 6.74 -9.94 -15.40
C ALA A 31 8.04 -9.67 -14.62
N SER A 32 8.07 -9.71 -13.28
CA SER A 32 9.31 -9.42 -12.54
C SER A 32 9.77 -10.61 -11.69
N HIS A 33 10.79 -11.31 -12.19
CA HIS A 33 11.65 -12.26 -11.45
C HIS A 33 12.47 -11.60 -10.31
N VAL A 34 12.05 -10.42 -9.85
CA VAL A 34 12.69 -9.69 -8.74
C VAL A 34 11.85 -9.96 -7.50
N CYS A 35 12.45 -10.66 -6.54
CA CYS A 35 11.90 -10.88 -5.19
C CYS A 35 11.97 -9.57 -4.39
N ASP A 36 11.35 -8.50 -4.89
CA ASP A 36 11.19 -7.27 -4.14
C ASP A 36 10.21 -7.56 -2.99
N PRO A 37 10.54 -7.26 -1.72
CA PRO A 37 9.61 -7.49 -0.63
C PRO A 37 8.34 -6.66 -0.85
N VAL A 38 7.16 -7.24 -0.60
CA VAL A 38 5.83 -6.63 -0.80
C VAL A 38 5.76 -5.19 -0.28
N SER A 39 6.43 -4.91 0.84
CA SER A 39 6.56 -3.55 1.43
C SER A 39 7.15 -2.49 0.48
N ILE A 40 8.16 -2.80 -0.33
CA ILE A 40 8.78 -1.83 -1.26
C ILE A 40 7.87 -1.56 -2.45
N GLN A 41 7.13 -2.58 -2.92
CA GLN A 41 6.13 -2.40 -3.97
C GLN A 41 5.02 -1.46 -3.49
N VAL A 42 4.52 -1.67 -2.27
CA VAL A 42 3.52 -0.78 -1.64
C VAL A 42 4.07 0.63 -1.45
N LEU A 43 5.33 0.79 -1.01
CA LEU A 43 5.97 2.11 -0.89
C LEU A 43 6.03 2.84 -2.24
N ARG A 44 6.38 2.14 -3.32
CA ARG A 44 6.38 2.69 -4.68
C ARG A 44 4.98 3.09 -5.13
N ALA A 45 3.99 2.23 -4.90
CA ALA A 45 2.61 2.49 -5.29
C ALA A 45 2.05 3.74 -4.57
N ILE A 46 2.34 3.89 -3.28
CA ILE A 46 2.00 5.08 -2.49
C ILE A 46 2.72 6.33 -3.02
N ALA A 47 3.98 6.22 -3.44
CA ALA A 47 4.77 7.36 -3.92
C ALA A 47 4.29 7.96 -5.25
N LEU A 48 3.54 7.18 -6.03
CA LEU A 48 2.96 7.63 -7.29
C LEU A 48 1.65 8.41 -7.10
N GLN A 49 1.09 8.41 -5.89
CA GLN A 49 -0.20 9.02 -5.60
C GLN A 49 -0.06 10.34 -4.85
N PRO A 50 -1.00 11.28 -5.06
CA PRO A 50 -1.08 12.48 -4.25
C PRO A 50 -1.41 12.11 -2.80
N MET A 51 -0.76 12.79 -1.85
CA MET A 51 -1.02 12.60 -0.42
C MET A 51 -2.20 13.47 0.03
N PRO A 52 -3.04 13.00 0.97
CA PRO A 52 -2.98 11.72 1.66
C PRO A 52 -3.55 10.54 0.84
N VAL A 53 -3.03 9.33 1.09
CA VAL A 53 -3.40 8.10 0.35
C VAL A 53 -4.15 7.13 1.26
N MET A 54 -5.25 6.52 0.77
CA MET A 54 -5.99 5.49 1.48
C MET A 54 -5.66 4.09 0.94
N VAL A 55 -5.27 3.19 1.84
CA VAL A 55 -4.93 1.79 1.57
C VAL A 55 -6.04 0.90 2.14
N PRO A 56 -6.98 0.42 1.31
CA PRO A 56 -8.21 -0.26 1.75
C PRO A 56 -8.04 -1.75 2.08
N ASP A 57 -7.02 -2.42 1.57
CA ASP A 57 -6.89 -3.89 1.63
C ASP A 57 -5.98 -4.39 2.74
N GLY A 58 -6.43 -5.41 3.49
CA GLY A 58 -5.71 -5.93 4.66
C GLY A 58 -4.26 -6.35 4.41
N GLY A 59 -3.97 -6.97 3.26
CA GLY A 59 -2.60 -7.35 2.89
C GLY A 59 -1.68 -6.15 2.67
N SER A 60 -2.17 -5.08 2.05
CA SER A 60 -1.41 -3.84 1.91
C SER A 60 -1.35 -3.06 3.22
N VAL A 61 -2.35 -3.15 4.10
CA VAL A 61 -2.30 -2.54 5.43
C VAL A 61 -1.19 -3.15 6.29
N ASP A 62 -0.96 -4.46 6.22
CA ASP A 62 0.17 -5.09 6.90
C ASP A 62 1.53 -4.64 6.34
N ALA A 63 1.62 -4.43 5.02
CA ALA A 63 2.81 -3.83 4.41
C ALA A 63 3.02 -2.39 4.91
N VAL A 64 1.95 -1.58 5.01
CA VAL A 64 2.00 -0.22 5.58
C VAL A 64 2.42 -0.26 7.05
N ARG A 65 2.00 -1.25 7.83
CA ARG A 65 2.48 -1.45 9.21
C ARG A 65 3.99 -1.69 9.26
N VAL A 66 4.53 -2.50 8.36
CA VAL A 66 5.98 -2.73 8.25
C VAL A 66 6.70 -1.43 7.89
N LEU A 67 6.20 -0.69 6.90
CA LEU A 67 6.78 0.59 6.47
C LEU A 67 6.74 1.65 7.58
N LEU A 68 5.65 1.71 8.35
CA LEU A 68 5.49 2.61 9.49
C LEU A 68 6.50 2.27 10.59
N LYS A 69 6.61 0.99 10.96
CA LYS A 69 7.59 0.52 11.96
C LYS A 69 9.03 0.78 11.53
N ALA A 70 9.31 0.71 10.22
CA ALA A 70 10.62 1.03 9.65
C ALA A 70 10.91 2.53 9.53
N GLY A 71 9.94 3.41 9.85
CA GLY A 71 10.09 4.86 9.72
C GLY A 71 10.10 5.39 8.28
N LEU A 72 9.62 4.59 7.32
CA LEU A 72 9.60 4.93 5.89
C LEU A 72 8.41 5.82 5.51
N VAL A 73 7.32 5.70 6.26
CA VAL A 73 6.09 6.46 6.05
C VAL A 73 5.53 6.93 7.39
N LYS A 74 4.73 8.01 7.36
CA LYS A 74 3.78 8.29 8.43
C LYS A 74 2.40 7.86 7.97
N ALA A 75 1.76 7.04 8.80
CA ALA A 75 0.46 6.48 8.49
C ALA A 75 -0.36 6.34 9.78
N VAL A 76 -1.67 6.48 9.64
CA VAL A 76 -2.67 6.18 10.67
C VAL A 76 -3.29 4.84 10.29
N ILE A 77 -3.07 3.84 11.14
CA ILE A 77 -3.56 2.48 10.91
C ILE A 77 -4.59 2.17 12.00
N PRO A 78 -5.89 2.15 11.66
CA PRO A 78 -6.92 1.79 12.62
C PRO A 78 -6.74 0.35 13.12
N ARG A 79 -7.17 0.10 14.36
CA ARG A 79 -7.21 -1.26 14.92
C ARG A 79 -8.25 -2.09 14.14
N PRO A 80 -8.02 -3.40 13.94
CA PRO A 80 -9.03 -4.27 13.36
C PRO A 80 -10.34 -4.14 14.12
N GLN A 81 -11.44 -3.97 13.40
CA GLN A 81 -12.77 -3.89 14.00
C GLN A 81 -13.45 -5.25 13.90
N ARG A 82 -14.14 -5.64 14.98
CA ARG A 82 -14.93 -6.87 14.98
C ARG A 82 -16.25 -6.60 14.27
N THR A 83 -16.49 -7.33 13.19
CA THR A 83 -17.72 -7.34 12.39
C THR A 83 -18.46 -8.67 12.62
N VAL A 84 -19.72 -8.77 12.19
CA VAL A 84 -20.54 -9.98 12.33
C VAL A 84 -19.85 -11.22 11.73
N ASP A 85 -19.12 -11.02 10.63
CA ASP A 85 -18.43 -12.09 9.89
C ASP A 85 -16.98 -12.36 10.36
N GLY A 86 -16.49 -11.64 11.36
CA GLY A 86 -15.14 -11.84 11.89
C GLY A 86 -14.41 -10.54 12.26
N TYR A 87 -13.13 -10.45 11.90
CA TYR A 87 -12.34 -9.23 12.06
C TYR A 87 -12.07 -8.63 10.69
N GLU A 88 -12.42 -7.36 10.55
CA GLU A 88 -12.15 -6.60 9.35
C GLU A 88 -11.04 -5.58 9.62
N GLN A 89 -10.03 -5.58 8.75
CA GLN A 89 -9.00 -4.57 8.79
C GLN A 89 -9.52 -3.32 8.07
N LEU A 90 -9.73 -2.26 8.83
CA LEU A 90 -10.11 -0.96 8.28
C LEU A 90 -8.97 -0.35 7.44
N PRO A 91 -9.30 0.50 6.44
CA PRO A 91 -8.32 1.15 5.59
C PRO A 91 -7.26 1.93 6.38
N ALA A 92 -5.99 1.78 6.00
CA ALA A 92 -4.91 2.61 6.52
C ALA A 92 -4.82 3.91 5.73
N MET A 93 -4.52 5.02 6.40
CA MET A 93 -4.28 6.31 5.77
C MET A 93 -2.81 6.66 5.87
N VAL A 94 -2.16 6.88 4.73
CA VAL A 94 -0.76 7.32 4.66
C VAL A 94 -0.76 8.82 4.42
N THR A 95 -0.15 9.58 5.34
CA THR A 95 -0.15 11.04 5.30
C THR A 95 1.09 11.60 4.60
N GLU A 96 2.23 10.93 4.74
CA GLU A 96 3.47 11.33 4.09
C GLU A 96 4.46 10.16 3.93
N ILE A 97 5.33 10.27 2.93
CA ILE A 97 6.56 9.47 2.82
C ILE A 97 7.70 10.27 3.43
N THR A 98 8.40 9.68 4.41
CA THR A 98 9.50 10.33 5.12
C THR A 98 10.72 10.50 4.21
N HIS A 99 11.71 11.28 4.66
CA HIS A 99 12.98 11.39 3.93
C HIS A 99 13.65 10.02 3.72
N LEU A 100 13.59 9.15 4.72
CA LEU A 100 14.13 7.78 4.67
C LEU A 100 13.37 6.93 3.65
N GLY A 101 12.04 7.04 3.60
CA GLY A 101 11.22 6.42 2.57
C GLY A 101 11.61 6.84 1.15
N ARG A 102 11.85 8.14 0.94
CA ARG A 102 12.32 8.66 -0.36
C ARG A 102 13.73 8.21 -0.70
N MET A 103 14.63 8.10 0.29
CA MET A 103 15.96 7.52 0.07
C MET A 103 15.86 6.05 -0.36
N MET A 104 14.97 5.27 0.25
CA MET A 104 14.74 3.88 -0.14
C MET A 104 14.20 3.75 -1.56
N LEU A 105 13.27 4.63 -1.96
CA LEU A 105 12.78 4.67 -3.34
C LEU A 105 13.89 4.96 -4.36
N ARG A 106 14.84 5.83 -4.02
CA ARG A 106 16.02 6.11 -4.87
C ARG A 106 17.01 4.95 -4.90
N ARG A 107 17.17 4.23 -3.78
CA ARG A 107 18.09 3.09 -3.65
C ARG A 107 17.64 1.88 -4.48
N PHE A 108 16.32 1.70 -4.60
CA PHE A 108 15.72 0.63 -5.39
C PHE A 108 14.92 1.24 -6.56
N PRO A 109 15.60 1.75 -7.61
CA PRO A 109 14.93 2.19 -8.82
C PRO A 109 14.21 0.99 -9.47
N LYS A 110 13.09 1.24 -10.16
CA LYS A 110 12.41 0.23 -10.95
C LYS A 110 13.37 -0.22 -12.08
N PRO A 111 13.46 -1.52 -12.42
CA PRO A 111 14.13 -1.94 -13.65
C PRO A 111 13.45 -1.37 -14.90
#